data_AF-A0A351UQ13-F1
#
_entry.id   AF-A0A351UQ13-F1
#
_cell.length_a   1.000
_cell.length_b   1.000
_cell.length_c   1.000
_cell.angle_alpha   90.00
_cell.angle_beta   90.00
_cell.angle_gamma   90.00
#
_symmetry.space_group_name_H-M   'P 1'
#
loop_
_entity.id
_entity.type
_entity.pdbx_description
1 polymer ?
#
loop_
_entity_poly.entity_id
_entity_poly.type
_entity_poly.pdbx_seq_one_letter_code
_entity_poly.pdbx_strand_id
1 'polypeptide(L)'
;MNEKLLNRFYYLAPLWFLLETFLWPDFRAGLVVGPGAWWKALFYTVEGGIGAALYFRLPYADASALAENIAYLVAAMKFVLITPLDIALSIGDSGGGGETLARKYTASMPGIVYSMFYVGIRLSAKLSRK
;
A
#
# COMPACT_ATOMS: atom_id res chain seq x y z
N MET A 1 -22.51 0.60 -0.95
CA MET A 1 -21.57 0.95 0.13
C MET A 1 -21.40 2.47 0.23
N ASN A 2 -21.30 3.04 1.43
CA ASN A 2 -21.21 4.50 1.61
C ASN A 2 -19.85 5.00 1.09
N GLU A 3 -19.82 6.04 0.25
CA GLU A 3 -18.55 6.59 -0.29
C GLU A 3 -17.63 7.11 0.82
N LYS A 4 -18.21 7.58 1.93
CA LYS A 4 -17.44 7.96 3.11
C LYS A 4 -16.67 6.78 3.70
N LEU A 5 -17.22 5.57 3.68
CA LEU A 5 -16.53 4.35 4.14
C LEU A 5 -15.40 3.94 3.21
N LEU A 6 -15.56 4.14 1.90
CA LEU A 6 -14.55 3.88 0.88
C LEU A 6 -13.40 4.90 0.87
N ASN A 7 -13.65 6.10 1.36
CA ASN A 7 -12.66 7.18 1.43
C ASN A 7 -11.99 7.27 2.81
N ARG A 8 -12.49 6.54 3.82
CA ARG A 8 -11.86 6.46 5.16
C ARG A 8 -10.39 6.07 5.10
N PHE A 9 -10.01 5.30 4.10
CA PHE A 9 -8.62 4.94 3.89
C PHE A 9 -7.69 6.16 3.78
N TYR A 10 -8.05 7.13 2.93
CA TYR A 10 -7.27 8.35 2.74
C TYR A 10 -7.32 9.29 3.95
N TYR A 11 -8.46 9.35 4.65
CA TYR A 11 -8.58 10.13 5.89
C TYR A 11 -7.72 9.58 7.03
N LEU A 12 -7.40 8.29 6.99
CA LEU A 12 -6.59 7.60 7.97
C LEU A 12 -5.12 7.49 7.54
N ALA A 13 -4.68 8.19 6.49
CA ALA A 13 -3.28 8.21 6.04
C ALA A 13 -2.25 8.41 7.18
N PRO A 14 -2.45 9.31 8.16
CA PRO A 14 -1.53 9.45 9.29
C PRO A 14 -1.47 8.20 10.18
N LEU A 15 -2.60 7.51 10.35
CA LEU A 15 -2.65 6.27 11.12
C LEU A 15 -1.91 5.15 10.36
N TRP A 16 -2.11 5.05 9.04
CA TRP A 16 -1.39 4.09 8.21
C TRP A 16 0.12 4.32 8.22
N PHE A 17 0.57 5.58 8.21
CA PHE A 17 1.99 5.92 8.38
C PHE A 17 2.57 5.40 9.70
N LEU A 18 1.85 5.58 10.81
CA LEU A 18 2.27 5.07 12.11
C LEU A 18 2.30 3.53 12.11
N LEU A 19 1.25 2.90 11.61
CA LEU A 19 1.19 1.44 11.48
C LEU A 19 2.36 0.92 10.64
N GLU A 20 2.68 1.56 9.51
CA GLU A 20 3.79 1.14 8.64
C GLU A 20 5.18 1.40 9.26
N THR A 21 5.27 2.41 10.13
CA THR A 21 6.54 2.75 10.79
C THR A 21 6.84 1.81 11.95
N PHE A 22 5.81 1.39 12.70
CA PHE A 22 6.00 0.67 13.97
C PHE A 22 5.53 -0.79 13.98
N LEU A 23 4.55 -1.16 13.15
CA LEU A 23 3.88 -2.47 13.23
C LEU A 23 3.97 -3.30 11.95
N TRP A 24 3.86 -2.66 10.77
CA TRP A 24 3.85 -3.32 9.47
C TRP A 24 4.90 -2.70 8.54
N PRO A 25 6.18 -3.03 8.70
CA PRO A 25 7.22 -2.51 7.81
C PRO A 25 6.91 -2.87 6.36
N ASP A 26 7.22 -1.95 5.45
CA ASP A 26 7.09 -2.12 4.00
C ASP A 26 5.66 -2.45 3.51
N PHE A 27 4.67 -1.90 4.20
CA PHE A 27 3.25 -2.14 3.95
C PHE A 27 2.71 -1.53 2.64
N ARG A 28 2.62 -0.19 2.53
CA ARG A 28 2.13 0.50 1.33
C ARG A 28 3.20 1.39 0.75
N ALA A 29 3.69 2.31 1.55
CA ALA A 29 4.72 3.22 1.10
C ALA A 29 6.00 2.44 0.76
N GLY A 30 6.41 1.48 1.58
CA GLY A 30 7.58 0.66 1.29
C GLY A 30 7.43 -0.20 0.03
N LEU A 31 6.20 -0.56 -0.36
CA LEU A 31 5.94 -1.23 -1.65
C LEU A 31 6.04 -0.29 -2.84
N VAL A 32 5.54 0.95 -2.71
CA VAL A 32 5.40 1.87 -3.84
C VAL A 32 6.65 2.73 -4.05
N VAL A 33 7.25 3.21 -2.96
CA VAL A 33 8.37 4.16 -2.98
C VAL A 33 9.66 3.60 -2.37
N GLY A 34 9.63 2.37 -1.86
CA GLY A 34 10.80 1.67 -1.33
C GLY A 34 11.09 1.99 0.15
N PRO A 35 12.14 1.35 0.71
CA PRO A 35 12.46 1.47 2.13
C PRO A 35 13.02 2.86 2.46
N GLY A 36 12.50 3.49 3.51
CA GLY A 36 13.05 4.74 4.06
C GLY A 36 11.98 5.64 4.67
N ALA A 37 12.26 6.19 5.86
CA ALA A 37 11.31 7.03 6.59
C ALA A 37 10.87 8.27 5.79
N TRP A 38 11.79 8.87 5.02
CA TRP A 38 11.51 10.01 4.14
C TRP A 38 10.49 9.66 3.05
N TRP A 39 10.72 8.56 2.34
CA TRP A 39 9.82 8.11 1.27
C TRP A 39 8.45 7.73 1.82
N LYS A 40 8.41 7.07 2.99
CA LYS A 40 7.16 6.79 3.71
C LYS A 40 6.38 8.07 4.02
N ALA A 41 7.03 9.06 4.61
CA ALA A 41 6.41 10.34 4.94
C ALA A 41 5.86 11.05 3.69
N LEU A 42 6.61 11.06 2.59
CA LEU A 42 6.17 11.64 1.32
C LEU A 42 4.93 10.94 0.78
N PHE A 43 4.94 9.60 0.73
CA PHE A 43 3.81 8.81 0.25
C PHE A 43 2.53 9.09 1.04
N TYR A 44 2.61 9.05 2.37
CA TYR A 44 1.43 9.30 3.21
C TYR A 44 1.00 10.76 3.24
N THR A 45 1.90 11.70 2.94
CA THR A 45 1.54 13.10 2.68
C THR A 45 0.69 13.22 1.42
N VAL A 46 1.06 12.50 0.34
CA VAL A 46 0.26 12.44 -0.89
C VAL A 46 -1.10 11.78 -0.63
N GLU A 47 -1.16 10.67 0.11
CA GLU A 47 -2.45 10.05 0.48
C GLU A 47 -3.33 10.98 1.32
N GLY A 48 -2.75 11.69 2.28
CA GLY A 48 -3.45 12.70 3.06
C GLY A 48 -3.97 13.85 2.20
N GLY A 49 -3.19 14.27 1.19
CA GLY A 49 -3.59 15.26 0.18
C GLY A 49 -4.75 14.79 -0.69
N ILE A 50 -4.74 13.52 -1.12
CA ILE A 50 -5.87 12.90 -1.82
C ILE A 50 -7.10 12.85 -0.91
N GLY A 51 -6.91 12.52 0.38
CA GLY A 51 -7.97 12.58 1.39
C GLY A 51 -8.58 13.97 1.50
N ALA A 52 -7.76 15.01 1.63
CA ALA A 52 -8.23 16.39 1.65
C ALA A 52 -8.98 16.76 0.35
N ALA A 53 -8.45 16.37 -0.81
CA ALA A 53 -9.11 16.62 -2.11
C ALA A 53 -10.48 15.93 -2.21
N LEU A 54 -10.62 14.71 -1.68
CA LEU A 54 -11.90 14.00 -1.58
C LEU A 54 -12.85 14.67 -0.60
N TYR A 55 -12.35 15.22 0.51
CA TYR A 55 -13.15 15.95 1.49
C TYR A 55 -13.75 17.23 0.88
N PHE A 56 -12.93 18.00 0.15
CA PHE A 56 -13.35 19.22 -0.55
C PHE A 56 -14.03 18.96 -1.90
N ARG A 57 -14.22 17.68 -2.30
CA ARG A 57 -14.89 17.26 -3.54
C ARG A 57 -14.28 17.87 -4.80
N LEU A 58 -12.94 17.93 -4.86
CA LEU A 58 -12.24 18.42 -6.04
C LEU A 58 -12.46 17.48 -7.24
N PRO A 59 -12.55 18.01 -8.48
CA PRO A 59 -12.98 17.25 -9.65
C PRO A 59 -12.02 16.11 -10.03
N TYR A 60 -10.74 16.20 -9.67
CA TYR A 60 -9.74 15.18 -9.96
C TYR A 60 -9.56 14.14 -8.84
N ALA A 61 -10.14 14.36 -7.65
CA ALA A 61 -9.82 13.60 -6.45
C ALA A 61 -10.13 12.09 -6.60
N ASP A 62 -11.26 11.77 -7.21
CA ASP A 62 -11.68 10.39 -7.46
C ASP A 62 -10.75 9.67 -8.46
N ALA A 63 -10.32 10.38 -9.50
CA ALA A 63 -9.41 9.84 -10.51
C ALA A 63 -8.01 9.59 -9.92
N SER A 64 -7.48 10.54 -9.15
CA SER A 64 -6.20 10.40 -8.45
C SER A 64 -6.23 9.23 -7.46
N ALA A 65 -7.30 9.10 -6.68
CA ALA A 65 -7.47 7.99 -5.76
C ALA A 65 -7.65 6.64 -6.47
N LEU A 66 -8.20 6.61 -7.69
CA LEU A 66 -8.29 5.39 -8.48
C LEU A 66 -6.91 4.98 -9.01
N ALA A 67 -6.16 5.94 -9.55
CA ALA A 67 -4.83 5.72 -10.09
C ALA A 67 -3.86 5.19 -9.02
N GLU A 68 -3.86 5.81 -7.84
CA GLU A 68 -3.04 5.38 -6.69
C GLU A 68 -3.38 3.93 -6.29
N ASN A 69 -4.67 3.60 -6.14
CA ASN A 69 -5.12 2.25 -5.84
C ASN A 69 -4.65 1.19 -6.85
N ILE A 70 -4.69 1.52 -8.15
CA ILE A 70 -4.22 0.61 -9.21
C ILE A 70 -2.71 0.42 -9.12
N ALA A 71 -1.95 1.51 -8.96
CA ALA A 71 -0.50 1.45 -8.82
C ALA A 71 -0.10 0.61 -7.59
N TYR A 72 -0.78 0.80 -6.47
CA TYR A 72 -0.59 0.01 -5.26
C TYR A 72 -0.87 -1.48 -5.51
N LEU A 73 -1.99 -1.85 -6.14
CA LEU A 73 -2.30 -3.25 -6.43
C LEU A 73 -1.23 -3.92 -7.31
N VAL A 74 -0.74 -3.23 -8.35
CA VAL A 74 0.33 -3.75 -9.20
C VAL A 74 1.60 -3.99 -8.40
N ALA A 75 1.99 -3.04 -7.55
CA ALA A 75 3.16 -3.17 -6.67
C ALA A 75 2.99 -4.32 -5.66
N ALA A 76 1.81 -4.45 -5.05
CA ALA A 76 1.50 -5.50 -4.09
C ALA A 76 1.51 -6.90 -4.74
N MET A 77 0.92 -7.05 -5.93
CA MET A 77 0.98 -8.31 -6.67
C MET A 77 2.41 -8.68 -7.05
N LYS A 78 3.21 -7.71 -7.52
CA LYS A 78 4.63 -7.93 -7.80
C LYS A 78 5.37 -8.41 -6.54
N PHE A 79 5.16 -7.77 -5.41
CA PHE A 79 5.81 -8.16 -4.16
C PHE A 79 5.42 -9.58 -3.71
N VAL A 80 4.11 -9.88 -3.67
CA VAL A 80 3.62 -11.20 -3.25
C VAL A 80 4.12 -12.33 -4.16
N LEU A 81 4.22 -12.08 -5.47
CA LEU A 81 4.61 -13.11 -6.44
C LEU A 81 6.12 -13.26 -6.60
N ILE A 82 6.86 -12.14 -6.57
CA ILE A 82 8.30 -12.12 -6.92
C ILE A 82 9.19 -12.22 -5.69
N THR A 83 8.82 -11.59 -4.56
CA THR A 83 9.68 -11.57 -3.37
C THR A 83 9.98 -12.97 -2.80
N PRO A 84 9.06 -13.97 -2.82
CA PRO A 84 9.41 -15.34 -2.45
C PRO A 84 10.49 -15.97 -3.34
N LEU A 85 10.49 -15.64 -4.64
CA LEU A 85 11.52 -16.10 -5.57
C LEU A 85 12.87 -15.44 -5.26
N ASP A 86 12.88 -14.14 -4.98
CA ASP A 86 14.10 -13.40 -4.57
C ASP A 86 14.68 -13.97 -3.26
N ILE A 87 13.81 -14.34 -2.29
CA ILE A 87 14.23 -15.01 -1.05
C ILE A 87 14.87 -16.36 -1.36
N ALA A 88 14.24 -17.18 -2.20
CA ALA A 88 14.75 -18.51 -2.56
C ALA A 88 16.12 -18.43 -3.25
N LEU A 89 16.29 -17.49 -4.19
CA LEU A 89 17.58 -17.24 -4.86
C LEU A 89 18.65 -16.77 -3.87
N SER A 90 18.32 -15.85 -2.96
CA SER A 90 19.27 -15.37 -1.95
C SER A 90 19.76 -16.46 -1.00
N ILE A 91 18.94 -17.47 -0.70
CA ILE A 91 19.32 -18.61 0.13
C ILE A 91 20.25 -19.55 -0.65
N GLY A 92 19.96 -19.77 -1.95
CA GLY A 92 20.79 -20.59 -2.84
C GLY A 92 22.20 -20.05 -3.04
N ASP A 93 22.35 -18.73 -3.11
CA ASP A 93 23.64 -18.05 -3.33
C ASP A 93 24.52 -17.94 -2.06
N SER A 94 24.13 -18.58 -0.93
CA SER A 94 24.81 -18.46 0.37
C SER A 94 24.95 -17.01 0.88
N GLY A 95 24.14 -16.09 0.35
CA GLY A 95 24.14 -14.69 0.73
C GLY A 95 23.33 -14.45 2.00
N GLY A 96 23.94 -13.88 3.04
CA GLY A 96 23.34 -13.63 4.35
C GLY A 96 22.13 -12.65 4.37
N GLY A 97 21.60 -12.23 3.22
CA GLY A 97 20.45 -11.33 3.10
C GLY A 97 19.08 -12.03 3.11
N GLY A 98 19.02 -13.33 2.81
CA GLY A 98 17.77 -14.06 2.58
C GLY A 98 16.85 -14.11 3.81
N GLU A 99 17.41 -14.36 5.00
CA GLU A 99 16.63 -14.41 6.25
C GLU A 99 16.04 -13.05 6.63
N THR A 100 16.79 -11.97 6.39
CA THR A 100 16.32 -10.60 6.68
C THR A 100 15.19 -10.23 5.72
N LEU A 101 15.31 -10.59 4.44
CA LEU A 101 14.26 -10.37 3.45
C LEU A 101 13.01 -11.20 3.76
N ALA A 102 13.17 -12.47 4.14
CA ALA A 102 12.07 -13.34 4.55
C ALA A 102 11.32 -12.79 5.77
N ARG A 103 12.04 -12.31 6.80
CA ARG A 103 11.42 -11.72 7.99
C ARG A 103 10.63 -10.45 7.65
N LYS A 104 11.17 -9.59 6.79
CA LYS A 104 10.48 -8.37 6.32
C LYS A 104 9.23 -8.73 5.52
N TYR A 105 9.34 -9.69 4.61
CA TYR A 105 8.21 -10.21 3.84
C TYR A 105 7.10 -10.71 4.77
N THR A 106 7.39 -11.60 5.72
CA THR A 106 6.37 -12.12 6.65
C THR A 106 5.74 -11.02 7.50
N ALA A 107 6.52 -10.03 7.94
CA ALA A 107 6.02 -8.92 8.75
C ALA A 107 5.13 -7.93 7.97
N SER A 108 5.36 -7.77 6.66
CA SER A 108 4.57 -6.86 5.81
C SER A 108 3.26 -7.47 5.32
N MET A 109 3.20 -8.80 5.18
CA MET A 109 2.07 -9.54 4.60
C MET A 109 0.69 -9.21 5.20
N PRO A 110 0.48 -9.14 6.54
CA PRO A 110 -0.84 -8.86 7.09
C PRO A 110 -1.40 -7.51 6.64
N GLY A 111 -0.54 -6.48 6.61
CA GLY A 111 -0.88 -5.18 6.06
C GLY A 111 -1.24 -5.33 4.59
N ILE A 112 -0.32 -5.85 3.77
CA ILE A 112 -0.46 -5.93 2.31
C ILE A 112 -1.79 -6.59 1.93
N VAL A 113 -2.10 -7.74 2.54
CA VAL A 113 -3.36 -8.48 2.31
C VAL A 113 -4.58 -7.63 2.67
N TYR A 114 -4.57 -6.97 3.84
CA TYR A 114 -5.65 -6.08 4.24
C TYR A 114 -5.87 -4.95 3.22
N SER A 115 -4.80 -4.30 2.77
CA SER A 115 -4.92 -3.22 1.77
C SER A 115 -5.35 -3.72 0.41
N MET A 116 -4.84 -4.87 -0.06
CA MET A 116 -5.27 -5.46 -1.32
C MET A 116 -6.78 -5.75 -1.30
N PHE A 117 -7.27 -6.33 -0.20
CA PHE A 117 -8.69 -6.60 -0.02
C PHE A 117 -9.53 -5.32 0.00
N TYR A 118 -9.10 -4.32 0.79
CA TYR A 118 -9.79 -3.03 0.87
C TYR A 118 -9.83 -2.30 -0.49
N VAL A 119 -8.70 -2.24 -1.18
CA VAL A 119 -8.58 -1.62 -2.50
C VAL A 119 -9.41 -2.38 -3.54
N GLY A 120 -9.39 -3.71 -3.51
CA GLY A 120 -10.23 -4.56 -4.37
C GLY A 120 -11.71 -4.25 -4.19
N ILE A 121 -12.19 -4.22 -2.94
CA ILE A 121 -13.58 -3.83 -2.64
C ILE A 121 -13.90 -2.43 -3.18
N ARG A 122 -13.00 -1.46 -2.98
CA ARG A 122 -13.19 -0.08 -3.45
C ARG A 122 -13.29 0.00 -4.97
N LEU A 123 -12.42 -0.72 -5.69
CA LEU A 123 -12.43 -0.78 -7.15
C LEU A 123 -13.70 -1.44 -7.67
N SER A 124 -14.09 -2.60 -7.13
CA SER A 124 -15.34 -3.26 -7.50
C SER A 124 -16.56 -2.36 -7.29
N ALA A 125 -16.60 -1.62 -6.16
CA ALA A 125 -17.69 -0.69 -5.87
C ALA A 125 -17.73 0.52 -6.83
N LYS A 126 -16.57 1.03 -7.28
CA LYS A 126 -16.50 2.13 -8.26
C LYS A 126 -16.83 1.65 -9.68
N LEU A 127 -16.41 0.45 -10.07
CA LEU A 127 -16.71 -0.15 -11.38
C LEU A 127 -18.20 -0.52 -11.51
N SER A 128 -18.81 -1.06 -10.46
CA SER A 128 -20.25 -1.43 -10.45
C SER A 128 -21.21 -0.23 -10.46
N ARG A 129 -20.71 1.00 -10.28
CA ARG A 129 -21.51 2.24 -10.28
C ARG A 129 -21.40 3.03 -11.58
N LYS A 130 -20.54 2.61 -12.49
CA LYS A 130 -20.53 3.05 -13.88
C LYS A 130 -21.48 2.20 -14.69
#